data_AF-A0A9E0LPJ1-F1
#
_entry.id   AF-A0A9E0LPJ1-F1
#
_cell.length_a   1.000
_cell.length_b   1.000
_cell.length_c   1.000
_cell.angle_alpha   90.00
_cell.angle_beta   90.00
_cell.angle_gamma   90.00
#
_symmetry.space_group_name_H-M   'P 1'
#
loop_
_entity.id
_entity.type
_entity.pdbx_description
1 polymer ?
#
loop_
_entity_poly.entity_id
_entity_poly.type
_entity_poly.pdbx_seq_one_letter_code
_entity_poly.pdbx_strand_id
1 'polypeptide(L)'
;MQKLQGWKAFEEFVSTLYENDDEAIIERNKIDIDKTGARRETDVKITHHKALHSYVTLVECKRWKYKVTRNRVDVLAASMEALNAQKGAIFTTKGYEAGAKAYAAGKGIDIFLVRDLTDEEWGLPGRNIHFYQRYWNGSYVQQGLNGEVKRSNPEEQSPICFSMPITPESLTDSRFDLYSLDGERGPNLVSIMKKGHLQILRHLTSRFGLQNDGKDMVVFITMVGKFDFQNAKHRQLRLSEGSIEISDLPFAFNARMSQKELKVDRGASVDMAVALENYLTLTKHSVVKRKEEEKSSLKKMANRSPEPEEAVLENGSVLDIFLSIHVPVDANYINAIVSSVAEVQLKLTTNQQQVNFEIEVKRPSIAILRG
;
A
#
# COMPACT_ATOMS: atom_id res chain seq x y z
N MET A 1 1.53 -22.11 -8.19
CA MET A 1 1.42 -23.50 -8.68
C MET A 1 2.76 -24.22 -8.94
N GLN A 2 3.89 -23.52 -9.07
CA GLN A 2 5.17 -24.14 -9.46
C GLN A 2 5.64 -25.27 -8.50
N LYS A 3 5.31 -25.19 -7.20
CA LYS A 3 5.61 -26.26 -6.23
C LYS A 3 4.63 -27.45 -6.27
N LEU A 4 3.47 -27.29 -6.88
CA LEU A 4 2.54 -28.39 -7.18
C LEU A 4 2.86 -29.00 -8.56
N GLN A 5 4.13 -28.97 -8.96
CA GLN A 5 4.60 -29.58 -10.19
C GLN A 5 4.78 -31.08 -9.99
N GLY A 6 3.99 -31.85 -10.74
CA GLY A 6 3.96 -33.30 -10.64
C GLY A 6 2.69 -33.81 -9.96
N TRP A 7 2.33 -35.05 -10.29
CA TRP A 7 1.20 -35.74 -9.68
C TRP A 7 1.40 -35.92 -8.17
N LYS A 8 2.56 -36.44 -7.77
CA LYS A 8 2.88 -36.77 -6.38
C LYS A 8 2.80 -35.55 -5.45
N ALA A 9 3.36 -34.41 -5.87
CA ALA A 9 3.32 -33.18 -5.08
C ALA A 9 1.90 -32.63 -4.90
N PHE A 10 1.01 -32.86 -5.88
CA PHE A 10 -0.39 -32.45 -5.78
C PHE A 10 -1.19 -33.34 -4.84
N GLU A 11 -0.95 -34.65 -4.87
CA GLU A 11 -1.54 -35.59 -3.92
C GLU A 11 -1.07 -35.33 -2.48
N GLU A 12 0.22 -35.07 -2.28
CA GLU A 12 0.80 -34.64 -0.99
C GLU A 12 0.15 -33.35 -0.49
N PHE A 13 -0.05 -32.40 -1.38
CA PHE A 13 -0.77 -31.18 -1.03
C PHE A 13 -2.20 -31.49 -0.57
N VAL A 14 -2.95 -32.28 -1.32
CA VAL A 14 -4.34 -32.60 -0.97
C VAL A 14 -4.42 -33.36 0.36
N SER A 15 -3.50 -34.28 0.64
CA SER A 15 -3.48 -34.98 1.94
C SER A 15 -3.26 -34.01 3.10
N THR A 16 -2.36 -33.02 2.93
CA THR A 16 -2.07 -32.03 3.98
C THR A 16 -3.25 -31.12 4.32
N LEU A 17 -4.27 -31.02 3.46
CA LEU A 17 -5.49 -30.27 3.76
C LEU A 17 -6.31 -30.91 4.89
N TYR A 18 -6.15 -32.21 5.13
CA TYR A 18 -6.89 -32.98 6.13
C TYR A 18 -6.11 -33.17 7.44
N GLU A 19 -4.81 -32.84 7.48
CA GLU A 19 -3.93 -32.99 8.65
C GLU A 19 -4.24 -32.05 9.83
N ASN A 20 -5.23 -31.16 9.65
CA ASN A 20 -5.75 -30.29 10.71
C ASN A 20 -6.86 -30.97 11.53
N ASP A 21 -7.38 -32.13 11.11
CA ASP A 21 -8.27 -32.98 11.91
C ASP A 21 -7.42 -34.03 12.63
N ASP A 22 -7.00 -33.75 13.87
CA ASP A 22 -6.05 -34.60 14.63
C ASP A 22 -6.61 -36.02 14.91
N GLU A 23 -7.92 -36.24 14.76
CA GLU A 23 -8.58 -37.54 14.92
C GLU A 23 -8.71 -38.33 13.60
N ALA A 24 -8.27 -37.75 12.47
CA ALA A 24 -8.39 -38.37 11.17
C ALA A 24 -7.17 -39.24 10.84
N ILE A 25 -7.43 -40.47 10.37
CA ILE A 25 -6.39 -41.34 9.80
C ILE A 25 -6.33 -41.09 8.30
N ILE A 26 -5.18 -40.65 7.80
CA ILE A 26 -4.95 -40.30 6.40
C ILE A 26 -4.06 -41.36 5.76
N GLU A 27 -4.58 -42.09 4.78
CA GLU A 27 -3.86 -43.12 4.03
C GLU A 27 -3.74 -42.71 2.57
N ARG A 28 -2.51 -42.65 2.03
CA ARG A 28 -2.25 -42.32 0.62
C ARG A 28 -2.04 -43.57 -0.23
N ASN A 29 -2.45 -43.53 -1.49
CA ASN A 29 -2.36 -44.64 -2.45
C ASN A 29 -2.90 -45.95 -1.86
N LYS A 30 -4.04 -45.87 -1.18
CA LYS A 30 -4.63 -47.00 -0.46
C LYS A 30 -5.26 -47.95 -1.47
N ILE A 31 -4.93 -49.24 -1.34
CA ILE A 31 -5.58 -50.31 -2.08
C ILE A 31 -6.46 -51.10 -1.11
N ASP A 32 -7.76 -51.07 -1.33
CA ASP A 32 -8.75 -51.86 -0.61
C ASP A 32 -9.34 -52.95 -1.53
N ILE A 33 -9.84 -54.03 -0.91
CA ILE A 33 -10.59 -55.08 -1.61
C ILE A 33 -12.07 -54.83 -1.35
N ASP A 34 -12.85 -54.65 -2.42
CA ASP A 34 -14.30 -54.46 -2.29
C ASP A 34 -15.04 -55.78 -2.01
N LYS A 35 -16.35 -55.68 -1.75
CA LYS A 35 -17.23 -56.82 -1.46
C LYS A 35 -17.27 -57.91 -2.57
N THR A 36 -16.79 -57.59 -3.77
CA THR A 36 -16.73 -58.53 -4.91
C THR A 36 -15.34 -59.14 -5.09
N GLY A 37 -14.38 -58.80 -4.25
CA GLY A 37 -12.98 -59.23 -4.37
C GLY A 37 -12.15 -58.37 -5.31
N ALA A 38 -12.71 -57.28 -5.87
CA ALA A 38 -11.98 -56.41 -6.78
C ALA A 38 -11.11 -55.40 -6.01
N ARG A 39 -9.93 -55.13 -6.55
CA ARG A 39 -8.99 -54.13 -6.00
C ARG A 39 -9.45 -52.72 -6.36
N ARG A 40 -9.51 -51.83 -5.38
CA ARG A 40 -9.83 -50.41 -5.54
C ARG A 40 -8.67 -49.59 -5.00
N GLU A 41 -8.06 -48.79 -5.86
CA GLU A 41 -7.05 -47.82 -5.46
C GLU A 41 -7.72 -46.47 -5.23
N THR A 42 -7.33 -45.78 -4.16
CA THR A 42 -7.77 -44.41 -3.84
C THR A 42 -6.55 -43.57 -3.56
N ASP A 43 -6.47 -42.39 -4.19
CA ASP A 43 -5.32 -41.49 -4.07
C ASP A 43 -5.12 -41.06 -2.60
N VAL A 44 -6.18 -40.65 -1.90
CA VAL A 44 -6.18 -40.41 -0.45
C VAL A 44 -7.47 -40.93 0.17
N LYS A 45 -7.37 -41.76 1.21
CA LYS A 45 -8.46 -42.22 2.05
C LYS A 45 -8.36 -41.56 3.41
N ILE A 46 -9.44 -40.93 3.86
CA ILE A 46 -9.51 -40.32 5.19
C ILE A 46 -10.57 -41.06 6.00
N THR A 47 -10.16 -41.60 7.15
CA THR A 47 -11.09 -42.15 8.14
C THR A 47 -11.22 -41.16 9.28
N HIS A 48 -12.38 -40.52 9.38
CA HIS A 48 -12.69 -39.61 10.47
C HIS A 48 -13.22 -40.40 11.65
N HIS A 49 -12.62 -40.19 12.82
CA HIS A 49 -13.15 -40.69 14.07
C HIS A 49 -13.89 -39.56 14.79
N LYS A 50 -15.10 -39.88 15.27
CA LYS A 50 -15.85 -39.06 16.23
C LYS A 50 -16.28 -39.96 17.37
N ALA A 51 -16.65 -39.37 18.50
CA ALA A 51 -16.93 -40.10 19.74
C ALA A 51 -17.86 -41.33 19.58
N LEU A 52 -18.83 -41.29 18.67
CA LEU A 52 -19.82 -42.36 18.48
C LEU A 52 -19.75 -43.06 17.12
N HIS A 53 -19.09 -42.45 16.14
CA HIS A 53 -19.17 -42.88 14.75
C HIS A 53 -17.83 -42.66 14.04
N SER A 54 -17.53 -43.53 13.08
CA SER A 54 -16.51 -43.27 12.07
C SER A 54 -17.15 -43.13 10.71
N TYR A 55 -16.53 -42.34 9.84
CA TYR A 55 -16.92 -42.25 8.45
C TYR A 55 -15.69 -42.07 7.57
N VAL A 56 -15.79 -42.57 6.35
CA VAL A 56 -14.72 -42.60 5.36
C VAL A 56 -15.01 -41.61 4.24
N THR A 57 -14.00 -40.82 3.92
CA THR A 57 -13.94 -39.95 2.75
C THR A 57 -12.93 -40.52 1.76
N LEU A 58 -13.36 -40.84 0.54
CA LEU A 58 -12.46 -41.19 -0.56
C LEU A 58 -12.13 -39.95 -1.37
N VAL A 59 -10.85 -39.71 -1.61
CA VAL A 59 -10.38 -38.52 -2.34
C VAL A 59 -9.58 -38.93 -3.55
N GLU A 60 -9.95 -38.35 -4.69
CA GLU A 60 -9.29 -38.53 -5.97
C GLU A 60 -8.62 -37.21 -6.40
N CYS A 61 -7.32 -37.27 -6.65
CA CYS A 61 -6.55 -36.19 -7.22
C CYS A 61 -6.60 -36.30 -8.74
N LYS A 62 -6.81 -35.22 -9.48
CA LYS A 62 -6.88 -35.24 -10.96
C LYS A 62 -6.15 -34.04 -11.55
N ARG A 63 -4.82 -34.14 -11.59
CA ARG A 63 -3.92 -33.13 -12.16
C ARG A 63 -3.71 -33.34 -13.67
N TRP A 64 -4.75 -33.11 -14.44
CA TRP A 64 -4.73 -33.32 -15.89
C TRP A 64 -4.51 -32.04 -16.69
N LYS A 65 -4.41 -32.18 -18.01
CA LYS A 65 -4.38 -31.05 -18.95
C LYS A 65 -5.79 -30.55 -19.30
N TYR A 66 -6.81 -31.40 -19.11
CA TYR A 66 -8.21 -31.17 -19.47
C TYR A 66 -9.12 -31.25 -18.23
N LYS A 67 -10.37 -30.79 -18.39
CA LYS A 67 -11.39 -30.81 -17.34
C LYS A 67 -11.75 -32.25 -16.96
N VAL A 68 -12.07 -32.47 -15.69
CA VAL A 68 -12.57 -33.76 -15.22
C VAL A 68 -13.94 -34.03 -15.84
N THR A 69 -14.06 -35.20 -16.47
CA THR A 69 -15.26 -35.65 -17.16
C THR A 69 -16.20 -36.40 -16.21
N ARG A 70 -17.46 -36.57 -16.62
CA ARG A 70 -18.47 -37.30 -15.82
C ARG A 70 -18.02 -38.71 -15.43
N ASN A 71 -17.40 -39.44 -16.36
CA ASN A 71 -16.95 -40.82 -16.14
C ASN A 71 -16.06 -40.97 -14.90
N ARG A 72 -15.32 -39.92 -14.51
CA ARG A 72 -14.46 -39.97 -13.33
C ARG A 72 -15.21 -39.80 -12.03
N VAL A 73 -16.28 -39.02 -12.07
CA VAL A 73 -17.22 -38.93 -10.96
C VAL A 73 -17.99 -40.24 -10.81
N ASP A 74 -18.39 -40.88 -11.93
CA ASP A 74 -19.03 -42.21 -11.92
C ASP A 74 -18.13 -43.27 -11.26
N VAL A 75 -16.83 -43.29 -11.60
CA VAL A 75 -15.87 -44.23 -11.00
C VAL A 75 -15.74 -44.02 -9.50
N LEU A 76 -15.62 -42.77 -9.03
CA LEU A 76 -15.54 -42.49 -7.60
C LEU A 76 -16.83 -42.87 -6.87
N ALA A 77 -18.00 -42.56 -7.44
CA ALA A 77 -19.29 -42.93 -6.86
C ALA A 77 -19.42 -44.46 -6.70
N ALA A 78 -19.01 -45.22 -7.71
CA ALA A 78 -18.99 -46.68 -7.65
C ALA A 78 -18.00 -47.19 -6.58
N SER A 79 -16.82 -46.58 -6.46
CA SER A 79 -15.85 -46.92 -5.41
C SER A 79 -16.37 -46.62 -4.00
N MET A 80 -17.09 -45.51 -3.81
CA MET A 80 -17.73 -45.18 -2.54
C MET A 80 -18.76 -46.23 -2.13
N GLU A 81 -19.63 -46.64 -3.06
CA GLU A 81 -20.62 -47.70 -2.82
C GLU A 81 -19.96 -49.06 -2.56
N ALA A 82 -18.86 -49.36 -3.25
CA ALA A 82 -18.14 -50.63 -3.12
C ALA A 82 -17.35 -50.74 -1.80
N LEU A 83 -16.85 -49.61 -1.29
CA LEU A 83 -16.03 -49.53 -0.07
C LEU A 83 -16.80 -48.99 1.14
N ASN A 84 -18.12 -48.80 1.04
CA ASN A 84 -18.97 -48.21 2.07
C ASN A 84 -18.47 -46.84 2.58
N ALA A 85 -17.95 -45.99 1.70
CA ALA A 85 -17.53 -44.64 2.05
C ALA A 85 -18.71 -43.66 2.03
N GLN A 86 -18.78 -42.79 3.03
CA GLN A 86 -19.88 -41.84 3.23
C GLN A 86 -19.69 -40.57 2.39
N LYS A 87 -18.45 -40.21 2.07
CA LYS A 87 -18.11 -39.02 1.29
C LYS A 87 -17.09 -39.31 0.21
N GLY A 88 -17.16 -38.52 -0.85
CA GLY A 88 -16.20 -38.51 -1.93
C GLY A 88 -15.77 -37.08 -2.20
N ALA A 89 -14.50 -36.88 -2.52
CA ALA A 89 -14.01 -35.61 -3.05
C ALA A 89 -13.11 -35.82 -4.26
N ILE A 90 -13.19 -34.91 -5.23
CA ILE A 90 -12.23 -34.84 -6.33
C ILE A 90 -11.54 -33.49 -6.28
N PHE A 91 -10.23 -33.47 -6.44
CA PHE A 91 -9.44 -32.24 -6.55
C PHE A 91 -8.79 -32.16 -7.93
N THR A 92 -8.85 -31.00 -8.57
CA THR A 92 -8.20 -30.78 -9.87
C THR A 92 -7.62 -29.38 -10.00
N THR A 93 -6.76 -29.16 -10.99
CA THR A 93 -6.23 -27.84 -11.37
C THR A 93 -6.86 -27.28 -12.66
N LYS A 94 -7.79 -28.02 -13.29
CA LYS A 94 -8.39 -27.66 -14.60
C LYS A 94 -9.90 -27.43 -14.58
N GLY A 95 -10.57 -27.86 -13.51
CA GLY A 95 -12.02 -27.77 -13.36
C GLY A 95 -12.76 -28.98 -13.94
N TYR A 96 -14.07 -28.84 -14.11
CA TYR A 96 -15.01 -29.93 -14.39
C TYR A 96 -15.93 -29.59 -15.55
N GLU A 97 -16.32 -30.60 -16.33
CA GLU A 97 -17.39 -30.49 -17.32
C GLU A 97 -18.76 -30.29 -16.65
N ALA A 98 -19.71 -29.70 -17.36
CA ALA A 98 -21.05 -29.45 -16.82
C ALA A 98 -21.74 -30.73 -16.34
N GLY A 99 -21.64 -31.82 -17.11
CA GLY A 99 -22.19 -33.12 -16.74
C GLY A 99 -21.51 -33.73 -15.51
N ALA A 100 -20.21 -33.49 -15.32
CA ALA A 100 -19.48 -33.93 -14.13
C ALA A 100 -19.96 -33.18 -12.87
N LYS A 101 -20.16 -31.85 -12.97
CA LYS A 101 -20.68 -31.04 -11.86
C LYS A 101 -22.08 -31.49 -11.43
N ALA A 102 -22.99 -31.65 -12.40
CA ALA A 102 -24.37 -32.07 -12.13
C ALA A 102 -24.43 -33.46 -11.47
N TYR A 103 -23.63 -34.40 -11.98
CA TYR A 103 -23.60 -35.75 -11.43
C TYR A 103 -22.97 -35.82 -10.03
N ALA A 104 -21.89 -35.07 -9.79
CA ALA A 104 -21.25 -34.99 -8.48
C ALA A 104 -22.21 -34.45 -7.41
N ALA A 105 -23.00 -33.42 -7.74
CA ALA A 105 -24.03 -32.88 -6.87
C ALA A 105 -25.08 -33.95 -6.49
N GLY A 106 -25.57 -34.71 -7.47
CA GLY A 106 -26.54 -35.79 -7.24
C GLY A 106 -26.02 -36.97 -6.42
N LYS A 107 -24.69 -37.17 -6.38
CA LYS A 107 -24.02 -38.24 -5.62
C LYS A 107 -23.41 -37.76 -4.30
N GLY A 108 -23.52 -36.47 -3.96
CA GLY A 108 -22.91 -35.91 -2.75
C GLY A 108 -21.38 -35.97 -2.75
N ILE A 109 -20.76 -35.87 -3.94
CA ILE A 109 -19.30 -35.86 -4.12
C ILE A 109 -18.83 -34.42 -4.25
N ASP A 110 -17.99 -33.96 -3.34
CA ASP A 110 -17.40 -32.62 -3.43
C ASP A 110 -16.38 -32.55 -4.56
N ILE A 111 -16.39 -31.44 -5.31
CA ILE A 111 -15.50 -31.23 -6.45
C ILE A 111 -14.79 -29.89 -6.31
N PHE A 112 -13.47 -29.93 -6.23
CA PHE A 112 -12.63 -28.79 -5.89
C PHE A 112 -11.69 -28.39 -7.03
N LEU A 113 -11.66 -27.09 -7.33
CA LEU A 113 -10.60 -26.48 -8.13
C LEU A 113 -9.51 -25.91 -7.22
N VAL A 114 -8.28 -26.37 -7.43
CA VAL A 114 -7.06 -25.78 -6.87
C VAL A 114 -6.43 -24.90 -7.94
N ARG A 115 -6.30 -23.60 -7.66
CA ARG A 115 -5.70 -22.63 -8.58
C ARG A 115 -4.85 -21.61 -7.82
N ASP A 116 -4.06 -20.84 -8.55
CA ASP A 116 -3.37 -19.70 -7.95
C ASP A 116 -4.39 -18.65 -7.49
N LEU A 117 -4.03 -17.89 -6.46
CA LEU A 117 -4.79 -16.73 -6.01
C LEU A 117 -4.78 -15.65 -7.09
N THR A 118 -5.91 -15.00 -7.33
CA THR A 118 -5.99 -13.79 -8.18
C THR A 118 -5.40 -12.57 -7.47
N ASP A 119 -5.25 -11.45 -8.18
CA ASP A 119 -4.73 -10.22 -7.58
C ASP A 119 -5.66 -9.68 -6.49
N GLU A 120 -6.97 -9.78 -6.66
CA GLU A 120 -7.97 -9.42 -5.65
C GLU A 120 -7.90 -10.33 -4.42
N GLU A 121 -7.61 -11.61 -4.64
CA GLU A 121 -7.47 -12.62 -3.59
C GLU A 121 -6.16 -12.48 -2.81
N TRP A 122 -5.10 -11.97 -3.46
CA TRP A 122 -3.93 -11.41 -2.76
C TRP A 122 -4.25 -10.07 -2.09
N GLY A 123 -5.30 -9.37 -2.52
CA GLY A 123 -5.59 -7.95 -2.26
C GLY A 123 -4.92 -7.08 -3.31
N LEU A 124 -5.64 -6.12 -3.90
CA LEU A 124 -5.05 -5.26 -4.94
C LEU A 124 -3.82 -4.50 -4.39
N PRO A 125 -2.74 -4.32 -5.18
CA PRO A 125 -2.59 -4.59 -6.61
C PRO A 125 -2.12 -6.01 -6.97
N GLY A 126 -2.29 -6.99 -6.09
CA GLY A 126 -1.90 -8.38 -6.36
C GLY A 126 -0.52 -8.75 -5.84
N ARG A 127 -0.08 -9.99 -6.12
CA ARG A 127 1.06 -10.62 -5.44
C ARG A 127 2.32 -9.74 -5.42
N ASN A 128 2.64 -9.17 -6.58
CA ASN A 128 3.79 -8.30 -6.75
C ASN A 128 3.32 -6.87 -6.62
N ILE A 129 3.88 -6.17 -5.64
CA ILE A 129 3.66 -4.74 -5.43
C ILE A 129 4.87 -4.01 -6.01
N HIS A 130 4.60 -3.04 -6.86
CA HIS A 130 5.62 -2.24 -7.54
C HIS A 130 5.19 -0.79 -7.59
N PHE A 131 5.90 0.11 -6.90
CA PHE A 131 5.64 1.55 -6.99
C PHE A 131 6.90 2.34 -6.71
N TYR A 132 6.88 3.62 -7.07
CA TYR A 132 8.00 4.53 -6.88
C TYR A 132 7.72 5.42 -5.67
N GLN A 133 8.58 5.37 -4.66
CA GLN A 133 8.47 6.23 -3.49
C GLN A 133 9.26 7.52 -3.73
N ARG A 134 8.61 8.67 -3.53
CA ARG A 134 9.27 9.97 -3.56
C ARG A 134 9.16 10.67 -2.22
N TYR A 135 10.31 11.02 -1.67
CA TYR A 135 10.41 11.81 -0.46
C TYR A 135 10.73 13.25 -0.85
N TRP A 136 9.83 14.16 -0.51
CA TRP A 136 9.97 15.59 -0.72
C TRP A 136 10.33 16.26 0.60
N ASN A 137 11.48 16.92 0.62
CA ASN A 137 11.92 17.78 1.71
C ASN A 137 12.14 19.21 1.19
N GLY A 138 12.05 20.20 2.07
CA GLY A 138 12.43 21.57 1.77
C GLY A 138 12.86 22.34 3.01
N SER A 139 13.74 23.31 2.82
CA SER A 139 14.14 24.24 3.87
C SER A 139 14.13 25.67 3.35
N TYR A 140 13.71 26.60 4.22
CA TYR A 140 13.84 28.02 3.96
C TYR A 140 15.23 28.49 4.36
N VAL A 141 15.85 29.27 3.48
CA VAL A 141 16.94 30.17 3.81
C VAL A 141 16.35 31.56 3.84
N GLN A 142 16.12 32.06 5.06
CA GLN A 142 15.53 33.38 5.27
C GLN A 142 16.51 34.47 4.80
N GLN A 143 16.02 35.40 3.99
CA GLN A 143 16.84 36.50 3.43
C GLN A 143 16.60 37.84 4.14
N GLY A 144 15.89 37.82 5.27
CA GLY A 144 15.49 39.01 6.02
C GLY A 144 13.97 39.08 6.18
N LEU A 145 13.49 40.27 6.52
CA LEU A 145 12.07 40.61 6.62
C LEU A 145 11.92 42.07 6.18
N ASN A 146 10.97 42.34 5.29
CA ASN A 146 10.68 43.69 4.81
C ASN A 146 9.45 44.24 5.54
N GLY A 147 9.54 45.45 6.07
CA GLY A 147 8.45 46.07 6.81
C GLY A 147 8.78 47.43 7.42
N GLU A 148 7.75 48.12 7.90
CA GLU A 148 7.90 49.38 8.65
C GLU A 148 8.07 49.07 10.14
N VAL A 149 9.08 49.68 10.77
CA VAL A 149 9.40 49.47 12.18
C VAL A 149 8.83 50.61 13.02
N LYS A 150 8.03 50.29 14.03
CA LYS A 150 7.54 51.23 15.05
C LYS A 150 8.14 50.88 16.40
N ARG A 151 9.03 51.73 16.91
CA ARG A 151 9.75 51.49 18.17
C ARG A 151 8.95 51.97 19.38
N SER A 152 9.12 51.28 20.50
CA SER A 152 8.58 51.72 21.79
C SER A 152 9.33 52.95 22.31
N ASN A 153 10.65 53.05 22.06
CA ASN A 153 11.47 54.22 22.34
C ASN A 153 11.97 54.85 21.02
N PRO A 154 11.52 56.07 20.65
CA PRO A 154 11.95 56.75 19.43
C PRO A 154 13.46 57.08 19.38
N GLU A 155 14.11 57.22 20.54
CA GLU A 155 15.53 57.60 20.63
C GLU A 155 16.49 56.40 20.45
N GLU A 156 15.95 55.17 20.46
CA GLU A 156 16.75 53.95 20.37
C GLU A 156 17.10 53.61 18.91
N GLN A 157 18.39 53.73 18.56
CA GLN A 157 18.88 53.54 17.18
C GLN A 157 19.39 52.12 16.89
N SER A 158 19.47 51.24 17.89
CA SER A 158 19.98 49.87 17.74
C SER A 158 19.14 49.06 16.75
N PRO A 159 19.74 48.23 15.86
CA PRO A 159 18.98 47.40 14.94
C PRO A 159 18.10 46.40 15.70
N ILE A 160 16.86 46.20 15.25
CA ILE A 160 16.00 45.15 15.80
C ILE A 160 16.55 43.81 15.30
N CYS A 161 17.04 42.99 16.23
CA CYS A 161 17.50 41.65 15.91
C CYS A 161 16.30 40.70 15.89
N PHE A 162 15.90 40.27 14.70
CA PHE A 162 14.85 39.26 14.53
C PHE A 162 15.49 37.92 14.12
N SER A 163 15.33 36.91 14.98
CA SER A 163 15.70 35.52 14.67
C SER A 163 14.46 34.65 14.87
N MET A 164 14.12 33.90 13.84
CA MET A 164 12.96 33.00 13.83
C MET A 164 13.45 31.59 13.51
N PRO A 165 13.85 30.81 14.53
CA PRO A 165 14.16 29.41 14.32
C PRO A 165 12.89 28.69 13.82
N ILE A 166 13.04 27.85 12.80
CA ILE A 166 11.92 27.05 12.28
C ILE A 166 11.97 25.68 12.96
N THR A 167 11.49 25.63 14.19
CA THR A 167 11.43 24.41 15.01
C THR A 167 9.99 24.07 15.40
N PRO A 168 9.70 22.84 15.87
CA PRO A 168 8.39 22.49 16.38
C PRO A 168 7.89 23.44 17.49
N GLU A 169 8.76 23.88 18.38
CA GLU A 169 8.43 24.79 19.49
C GLU A 169 8.00 26.17 18.98
N SER A 170 8.59 26.60 17.87
CA SER A 170 8.34 27.91 17.26
C SER A 170 6.95 28.01 16.63
N LEU A 171 6.27 26.88 16.36
CA LEU A 171 4.89 26.86 15.87
C LEU A 171 3.87 27.35 16.90
N THR A 172 4.21 27.27 18.18
CA THR A 172 3.36 27.67 19.31
C THR A 172 3.91 28.84 20.10
N ASP A 173 5.08 29.36 19.73
CA ASP A 173 5.70 30.50 20.38
C ASP A 173 4.94 31.79 20.02
N SER A 174 4.28 32.38 21.01
CA SER A 174 3.48 33.60 20.87
C SER A 174 4.27 34.83 20.38
N ARG A 175 5.61 34.81 20.47
CA ARG A 175 6.46 35.88 19.91
C ARG A 175 6.35 35.98 18.40
N PHE A 176 5.95 34.90 17.72
CA PHE A 176 5.76 34.87 16.27
C PHE A 176 4.29 35.04 15.86
N ASP A 177 3.39 35.38 16.78
CA ASP A 177 2.01 35.67 16.43
C ASP A 177 1.91 37.00 15.68
N LEU A 178 1.17 36.97 14.59
CA LEU A 178 0.85 38.17 13.83
C LEU A 178 -0.38 38.84 14.44
N TYR A 179 -0.41 40.16 14.38
CA TYR A 179 -1.52 41.00 14.82
C TYR A 179 -2.02 41.83 13.65
N SER A 180 -3.29 42.21 13.70
CA SER A 180 -3.83 43.26 12.85
C SER A 180 -3.42 44.65 13.35
N LEU A 181 -3.64 45.68 12.55
CA LEU A 181 -3.28 47.06 12.92
C LEU A 181 -4.10 47.60 14.09
N ASP A 182 -5.32 47.11 14.27
CA ASP A 182 -6.20 47.36 15.40
C ASP A 182 -5.91 46.44 16.62
N GLY A 183 -4.99 45.48 16.47
CA GLY A 183 -4.46 44.67 17.56
C GLY A 183 -5.16 43.35 17.84
N GLU A 184 -6.04 42.89 16.95
CA GLU A 184 -6.57 41.53 16.98
C GLU A 184 -5.42 40.53 16.77
N ARG A 185 -5.35 39.51 17.64
CA ARG A 185 -4.37 38.44 17.52
C ARG A 185 -4.75 37.52 16.37
N GLY A 186 -3.79 37.28 15.50
CA GLY A 186 -3.90 36.46 14.31
C GLY A 186 -3.05 35.19 14.36
N PRO A 187 -2.79 34.57 13.19
CA PRO A 187 -2.02 33.34 13.08
C PRO A 187 -0.53 33.56 13.38
N ASN A 188 0.11 32.48 13.84
CA ASN A 188 1.56 32.41 14.02
C ASN A 188 2.30 32.39 12.66
N LEU A 189 3.35 33.20 12.52
CA LEU A 189 4.15 33.35 11.30
C LEU A 189 4.82 32.04 10.88
N VAL A 190 5.36 31.25 11.82
CA VAL A 190 5.96 29.94 11.53
C VAL A 190 4.91 28.96 11.03
N SER A 191 3.69 29.03 11.57
CA SER A 191 2.56 28.23 11.08
C SER A 191 2.13 28.61 9.66
N ILE A 192 2.19 29.89 9.30
CA ILE A 192 2.00 30.36 7.91
C ILE A 192 3.08 29.75 7.01
N MET A 193 4.35 29.84 7.41
CA MET A 193 5.46 29.26 6.64
C MET A 193 5.33 27.74 6.48
N LYS A 194 4.89 27.01 7.51
CA LYS A 194 4.62 25.57 7.44
C LYS A 194 3.56 25.21 6.40
N LYS A 195 2.49 26.00 6.30
CA LYS A 195 1.47 25.81 5.25
C LYS A 195 2.03 26.13 3.87
N GLY A 196 2.76 27.24 3.74
CA GLY A 196 3.46 27.62 2.50
C GLY A 196 4.43 26.54 2.02
N HIS A 197 5.18 25.92 2.94
CA HIS A 197 6.10 24.82 2.67
C HIS A 197 5.41 23.65 1.97
N LEU A 198 4.30 23.16 2.54
CA LEU A 198 3.56 22.05 1.96
C LEU A 198 2.98 22.42 0.59
N GLN A 199 2.52 23.66 0.42
CA GLN A 199 2.01 24.10 -0.88
C GLN A 199 3.12 24.23 -1.93
N ILE A 200 4.30 24.76 -1.59
CA ILE A 200 5.46 24.80 -2.49
C ILE A 200 5.84 23.37 -2.90
N LEU A 201 5.96 22.43 -1.95
CA LEU A 201 6.29 21.05 -2.27
C LEU A 201 5.24 20.40 -3.18
N ARG A 202 3.95 20.56 -2.89
CA ARG A 202 2.88 20.03 -3.76
C ARG A 202 2.90 20.66 -5.16
N HIS A 203 3.16 21.96 -5.23
CA HIS A 203 3.32 22.65 -6.50
C HIS A 203 4.48 22.06 -7.30
N LEU A 204 5.64 21.85 -6.66
CA LEU A 204 6.77 21.15 -7.27
C LEU A 204 6.34 19.78 -7.77
N THR A 205 5.78 18.92 -6.91
CA THR A 205 5.34 17.57 -7.28
C THR A 205 4.44 17.53 -8.51
N SER A 206 3.50 18.47 -8.66
CA SER A 206 2.61 18.54 -9.84
C SER A 206 3.33 18.75 -11.17
N ARG A 207 4.57 19.25 -11.13
CA ARG A 207 5.43 19.48 -12.30
C ARG A 207 6.40 18.32 -12.55
N PHE A 208 6.60 17.44 -11.58
CA PHE A 208 7.49 16.29 -11.70
C PHE A 208 6.67 15.02 -11.93
N GLY A 209 6.67 14.53 -13.17
CA GLY A 209 6.27 13.15 -13.46
C GLY A 209 7.28 12.13 -12.94
N LEU A 210 7.12 10.85 -13.31
CA LEU A 210 8.16 9.84 -13.09
C LEU A 210 9.47 10.30 -13.75
N GLN A 211 10.54 10.39 -12.97
CA GLN A 211 11.84 10.84 -13.47
C GLN A 211 12.77 9.64 -13.69
N ASN A 212 13.72 9.79 -14.61
CA ASN A 212 14.79 8.81 -14.88
C ASN A 212 14.28 7.38 -15.08
N ASP A 213 13.15 7.22 -15.78
CA ASP A 213 12.48 5.94 -16.02
C ASP A 213 12.23 5.11 -14.74
N GLY A 214 11.99 5.80 -13.62
CA GLY A 214 11.74 5.17 -12.32
C GLY A 214 12.96 4.70 -11.56
N LYS A 215 14.16 4.92 -12.08
CA LYS A 215 15.40 4.61 -11.38
C LYS A 215 15.58 5.49 -10.14
N ASP A 216 16.34 4.97 -9.18
CA ASP A 216 16.74 5.70 -7.99
C ASP A 216 17.48 6.99 -8.37
N MET A 217 17.06 8.11 -7.79
CA MET A 217 17.69 9.40 -8.04
C MET A 217 17.41 10.42 -6.95
N VAL A 218 18.23 11.47 -6.90
CA VAL A 218 18.06 12.64 -6.05
C VAL A 218 18.08 13.90 -6.89
N VAL A 219 17.12 14.79 -6.66
CA VAL A 219 16.99 16.10 -7.33
C VAL A 219 17.02 17.18 -6.26
N PHE A 220 17.75 18.27 -6.53
CA PHE A 220 17.77 19.47 -5.70
C PHE A 220 17.17 20.64 -6.48
N ILE A 221 16.31 21.41 -5.84
CA ILE A 221 15.60 22.52 -6.48
C ILE A 221 15.77 23.72 -5.58
N THR A 222 16.27 24.83 -6.11
CA THR A 222 16.35 26.08 -5.35
C THR A 222 15.35 27.05 -5.95
N MET A 223 14.40 27.48 -5.16
CA MET A 223 13.42 28.47 -5.56
C MET A 223 13.72 29.76 -4.80
N VAL A 224 13.44 30.90 -5.43
CA VAL A 224 13.44 32.18 -4.74
C VAL A 224 12.02 32.72 -4.75
N GLY A 225 11.64 33.39 -3.67
CA GLY A 225 10.28 33.84 -3.56
C GLY A 225 10.05 34.75 -2.38
N LYS A 226 8.79 35.12 -2.20
CA LYS A 226 8.36 35.87 -1.03
C LYS A 226 6.96 35.52 -0.59
N PHE A 227 6.73 35.60 0.70
CA PHE A 227 5.39 35.68 1.26
C PHE A 227 4.94 37.13 1.23
N ASP A 228 3.83 37.40 0.57
CA ASP A 228 3.29 38.75 0.39
C ASP A 228 2.22 39.06 1.44
N PHE A 229 2.50 40.01 2.34
CA PHE A 229 1.64 40.40 3.46
C PHE A 229 0.92 41.75 3.21
N GLN A 230 1.13 42.42 2.07
CA GLN A 230 0.63 43.78 1.84
C GLN A 230 -0.89 43.92 2.02
N ASN A 231 -1.64 42.88 1.67
CA ASN A 231 -3.10 42.84 1.80
C ASN A 231 -3.59 41.91 2.92
N ALA A 232 -2.68 41.37 3.74
CA ALA A 232 -3.05 40.51 4.85
C ALA A 232 -3.61 41.33 6.01
N LYS A 233 -4.73 40.87 6.61
CA LYS A 233 -5.32 41.49 7.81
C LYS A 233 -4.35 41.48 8.99
N HIS A 234 -3.69 40.34 9.21
CA HIS A 234 -2.71 40.16 10.28
C HIS A 234 -1.30 40.18 9.67
N ARG A 235 -0.59 41.28 9.87
CA ARG A 235 0.75 41.51 9.30
C ARG A 235 1.70 42.24 10.25
N GLN A 236 1.28 42.53 11.47
CA GLN A 236 2.12 43.17 12.47
C GLN A 236 2.75 42.12 13.38
N LEU A 237 4.07 42.06 13.44
CA LEU A 237 4.81 41.30 14.45
C LEU A 237 5.09 42.20 15.65
N ARG A 238 4.85 41.73 16.88
CA ARG A 238 5.07 42.51 18.11
C ARG A 238 6.23 41.90 18.90
N LEU A 239 7.28 42.69 19.08
CA LEU A 239 8.53 42.33 19.76
C LEU A 239 8.66 43.17 21.05
N SER A 240 9.65 42.87 21.89
CA SER A 240 9.91 43.63 23.12
C SER A 240 10.28 45.10 22.84
N GLU A 241 10.99 45.35 21.74
CA GLU A 241 11.54 46.66 21.38
C GLU A 241 10.57 47.51 20.52
N GLY A 242 9.45 46.92 20.09
CA GLY A 242 8.48 47.59 19.24
C GLY A 242 7.66 46.63 18.39
N SER A 243 7.19 47.10 17.24
CA SER A 243 6.46 46.29 16.27
C SER A 243 6.98 46.48 14.85
N ILE A 244 6.80 45.45 14.04
CA ILE A 244 7.14 45.46 12.62
C ILE A 244 5.87 45.20 11.82
N GLU A 245 5.47 46.15 10.98
CA GLU A 245 4.42 45.95 9.99
C GLU A 245 5.04 45.31 8.74
N ILE A 246 4.88 44.00 8.60
CA ILE A 246 5.48 43.18 7.55
C ILE A 246 4.81 43.49 6.21
N SER A 247 5.60 43.88 5.22
CA SER A 247 5.15 44.03 3.83
C SER A 247 5.36 42.72 3.05
N ASP A 248 6.56 42.15 3.12
CA ASP A 248 6.85 40.83 2.59
C ASP A 248 8.01 40.12 3.32
N LEU A 249 8.06 38.79 3.16
CA LEU A 249 9.11 37.94 3.72
C LEU A 249 9.83 37.20 2.57
N PRO A 250 10.96 37.72 2.07
CA PRO A 250 11.72 37.08 1.02
C PRO A 250 12.44 35.82 1.52
N PHE A 251 12.51 34.80 0.67
CA PHE A 251 13.14 33.53 0.99
C PHE A 251 13.82 32.92 -0.25
N ALA A 252 14.86 32.13 0.02
CA ALA A 252 15.23 31.02 -0.85
C ALA A 252 14.69 29.71 -0.25
N PHE A 253 14.17 28.83 -1.08
CA PHE A 253 13.61 27.54 -0.69
C PHE A 253 14.39 26.43 -1.38
N ASN A 254 15.13 25.65 -0.61
CA ASN A 254 15.91 24.54 -1.11
C ASN A 254 15.11 23.26 -0.90
N ALA A 255 14.55 22.71 -1.98
CA ALA A 255 13.85 21.44 -1.97
C ALA A 255 14.77 20.30 -2.40
N ARG A 256 14.52 19.12 -1.83
CA ARG A 256 15.15 17.87 -2.23
C ARG A 256 14.06 16.84 -2.48
N MET A 257 14.12 16.20 -3.64
CA MET A 257 13.33 15.03 -3.96
C MET A 257 14.24 13.80 -4.03
N SER A 258 13.92 12.76 -3.27
CA SER A 258 14.57 11.44 -3.40
C SER A 258 13.55 10.45 -3.94
N GLN A 259 13.85 9.81 -5.07
CA GLN A 259 13.03 8.75 -5.65
C GLN A 259 13.69 7.39 -5.42
N LYS A 260 12.90 6.39 -5.03
CA LYS A 260 13.31 4.99 -4.94
C LYS A 260 12.27 4.06 -5.54
N GLU A 261 12.74 3.04 -6.25
CA GLU A 261 11.87 1.95 -6.70
C GLU A 261 11.60 0.98 -5.54
N LEU A 262 10.32 0.71 -5.25
CA LEU A 262 9.91 -0.33 -4.30
C LEU A 262 9.29 -1.50 -5.05
N LYS A 263 9.90 -2.68 -4.90
CA LYS A 263 9.38 -3.96 -5.40
C LYS A 263 9.23 -4.93 -4.23
N VAL A 264 8.03 -5.46 -4.03
CA VAL A 264 7.73 -6.43 -2.99
C VAL A 264 6.98 -7.61 -3.60
N ASP A 265 7.56 -8.81 -3.53
CA ASP A 265 6.83 -10.06 -3.80
C ASP A 265 6.23 -10.58 -2.49
N ARG A 266 4.91 -10.46 -2.33
CA ARG A 266 4.21 -10.94 -1.13
C ARG A 266 4.21 -12.46 -1.01
N GLY A 267 4.54 -13.19 -2.07
CA GLY A 267 4.76 -14.62 -2.06
C GLY A 267 6.18 -15.05 -1.69
N ALA A 268 7.14 -14.12 -1.48
CA ALA A 268 8.54 -14.48 -1.26
C ALA A 268 8.78 -15.32 0.01
N SER A 269 8.02 -15.08 1.07
CA SER A 269 8.08 -15.83 2.34
C SER A 269 7.18 -17.07 2.36
N VAL A 270 6.43 -17.31 1.29
CA VAL A 270 5.41 -18.34 1.24
C VAL A 270 5.89 -19.48 0.34
N ASP A 271 5.74 -20.72 0.82
CA ASP A 271 6.02 -21.90 0.02
C ASP A 271 4.90 -22.19 -0.98
N MET A 272 3.66 -21.95 -0.55
CA MET A 272 2.47 -22.18 -1.34
C MET A 272 1.34 -21.25 -0.90
N ALA A 273 0.71 -20.60 -1.87
CA ALA A 273 -0.53 -19.85 -1.69
C ALA A 273 -1.46 -20.18 -2.86
N VAL A 274 -2.60 -20.81 -2.57
CA VAL A 274 -3.57 -21.24 -3.59
C VAL A 274 -4.99 -20.96 -3.11
N ALA A 275 -5.90 -20.77 -4.06
CA ALA A 275 -7.33 -20.81 -3.82
C ALA A 275 -7.84 -22.24 -4.02
N LEU A 276 -8.70 -22.67 -3.10
CA LEU A 276 -9.48 -23.90 -3.17
C LEU A 276 -10.96 -23.53 -3.30
N GLU A 277 -11.55 -23.86 -4.43
CA GLU A 277 -12.93 -23.51 -4.76
C GLU A 277 -13.79 -24.76 -4.90
N ASN A 278 -14.82 -24.89 -4.06
CA ASN A 278 -15.79 -25.98 -4.16
C ASN A 278 -16.86 -25.60 -5.19
N TYR A 279 -16.99 -26.38 -6.26
CA TYR A 279 -17.92 -26.08 -7.36
C TYR A 279 -19.38 -26.37 -7.04
N LEU A 280 -19.68 -27.08 -5.95
CA LEU A 280 -21.04 -27.33 -5.51
C LEU A 280 -21.55 -26.23 -4.59
N THR A 281 -20.72 -25.85 -3.60
CA THR A 281 -21.11 -24.84 -2.60
C THR A 281 -20.71 -23.42 -2.98
N LEU A 282 -19.89 -23.27 -4.03
CA LEU A 282 -19.27 -22.01 -4.47
C LEU A 282 -18.42 -21.32 -3.39
N THR A 283 -18.05 -22.07 -2.36
CA THR A 283 -17.19 -21.58 -1.29
C THR A 283 -15.74 -21.57 -1.75
N LYS A 284 -15.04 -20.49 -1.40
CA LYS A 284 -13.61 -20.32 -1.67
C LYS A 284 -12.85 -20.32 -0.35
N HIS A 285 -11.72 -21.01 -0.35
CA HIS A 285 -10.78 -21.02 0.76
C HIS A 285 -9.40 -20.65 0.23
N SER A 286 -8.64 -19.87 0.99
CA SER A 286 -7.22 -19.67 0.75
C SER A 286 -6.44 -20.72 1.53
N VAL A 287 -5.50 -21.39 0.87
CA VAL A 287 -4.52 -22.26 1.53
C VAL A 287 -3.16 -21.60 1.44
N VAL A 288 -2.54 -21.33 2.59
CA VAL A 288 -1.23 -20.70 2.69
C VAL A 288 -0.32 -21.53 3.57
N LYS A 289 0.85 -21.90 3.05
CA LYS A 289 1.94 -22.54 3.81
C LYS A 289 3.18 -21.64 3.72
N ARG A 290 3.65 -21.12 4.85
CA ARG A 290 4.91 -20.36 4.91
C ARG A 290 6.11 -21.29 4.96
N LYS A 291 7.28 -20.78 4.57
CA LYS A 291 8.56 -21.53 4.59
C LYS A 291 8.94 -22.09 5.96
N GLU A 292 8.57 -21.38 7.01
CA GLU A 292 8.91 -21.70 8.40
C GLU A 292 7.81 -22.51 9.12
N GLU A 293 6.66 -22.71 8.46
CA GLU A 293 5.51 -23.41 9.04
C GLU A 293 5.47 -24.87 8.56
N GLU A 294 5.29 -25.81 9.50
CA GLU A 294 5.14 -27.22 9.16
C GLU A 294 3.80 -27.51 8.45
N LYS A 295 2.70 -26.94 8.99
CA LYS A 295 1.33 -27.14 8.50
C LYS A 295 0.84 -25.97 7.64
N SER A 296 -0.10 -26.25 6.75
CA SER A 296 -0.77 -25.23 5.96
C SER A 296 -1.96 -24.63 6.71
N SER A 297 -2.18 -23.33 6.53
CA SER A 297 -3.37 -22.64 7.02
C SER A 297 -4.47 -22.63 5.95
N LEU A 298 -5.67 -23.08 6.33
CA LEU A 298 -6.88 -23.04 5.49
C LEU A 298 -7.84 -21.99 6.06
N LYS A 299 -8.18 -20.97 5.27
CA LYS A 299 -9.11 -19.92 5.69
C LYS A 299 -10.21 -19.72 4.67
N LYS A 300 -11.46 -19.65 5.12
CA LYS A 300 -12.59 -19.29 4.26
C LYS A 300 -12.43 -17.85 3.78
N MET A 301 -12.57 -17.63 2.48
CA MET A 301 -12.46 -16.31 1.89
C MET A 301 -13.81 -15.60 1.99
N ALA A 302 -13.80 -14.35 2.41
CA ALA A 302 -14.99 -13.52 2.35
C ALA A 302 -15.27 -13.15 0.88
N ASN A 303 -16.53 -13.23 0.47
CA ASN A 303 -16.99 -12.60 -0.77
C ASN A 303 -17.06 -11.09 -0.52
N ARG A 304 -15.92 -10.41 -0.45
CA ARG A 304 -15.91 -8.96 -0.44
C ARG A 304 -16.16 -8.47 -1.85
N SER A 305 -17.28 -7.77 -2.04
CA SER A 305 -17.36 -6.84 -3.16
C SER A 305 -16.41 -5.69 -2.83
N PRO A 306 -15.55 -5.24 -3.76
CA PRO A 306 -14.72 -4.07 -3.50
C PRO A 306 -15.62 -2.90 -3.11
N GLU A 307 -15.37 -2.29 -1.95
CA GLU A 307 -16.09 -1.07 -1.59
C GLU A 307 -15.71 0.03 -2.61
N PRO A 308 -16.66 0.83 -3.12
CA PRO A 308 -16.43 1.65 -4.31
C PRO A 308 -15.56 2.90 -4.12
N GLU A 309 -14.99 3.16 -2.93
CA GLU A 309 -14.54 4.52 -2.59
C GLU A 309 -13.04 4.68 -2.28
N GLU A 310 -12.27 3.62 -2.04
CA GLU A 310 -10.84 3.77 -1.76
C GLU A 310 -10.02 3.65 -3.05
N ALA A 311 -9.29 4.72 -3.38
CA ALA A 311 -8.34 4.71 -4.47
C ALA A 311 -7.29 3.61 -4.24
N VAL A 312 -7.36 2.57 -5.07
CA VAL A 312 -6.43 1.44 -5.03
C VAL A 312 -5.07 1.91 -5.55
N LEU A 313 -4.00 1.57 -4.82
CA LEU A 313 -2.65 1.80 -5.31
C LEU A 313 -2.37 0.89 -6.51
N GLU A 314 -2.15 1.47 -7.69
CA GLU A 314 -1.83 0.71 -8.90
C GLU A 314 -0.32 0.48 -9.02
N ASN A 315 0.06 -0.68 -9.58
CA ASN A 315 1.46 -0.96 -9.86
C ASN A 315 2.03 0.04 -10.88
N GLY A 316 3.23 0.55 -10.62
CA GLY A 316 3.87 1.63 -11.37
C GLY A 316 3.50 3.05 -10.91
N SER A 317 2.59 3.18 -9.93
CA SER A 317 2.24 4.47 -9.34
C SER A 317 3.40 5.12 -8.62
N VAL A 318 3.28 6.44 -8.42
CA VAL A 318 4.22 7.23 -7.62
C VAL A 318 3.57 7.60 -6.29
N LEU A 319 4.20 7.24 -5.18
CA LEU A 319 3.80 7.60 -3.83
C LEU A 319 4.64 8.79 -3.35
N ASP A 320 4.01 9.96 -3.23
CA ASP A 320 4.65 11.17 -2.72
C ASP A 320 4.50 11.30 -1.20
N ILE A 321 5.64 11.45 -0.52
CA ILE A 321 5.77 11.60 0.92
C ILE A 321 6.38 12.98 1.20
N PHE A 322 5.59 13.86 1.81
CA PHE A 322 6.01 15.22 2.15
C PHE A 322 6.55 15.28 3.57
N LEU A 323 7.81 15.66 3.71
CA LEU A 323 8.44 15.86 5.00
C LEU A 323 8.08 17.23 5.57
N SER A 324 7.97 17.28 6.90
CA SER A 324 7.68 18.51 7.65
C SER A 324 8.82 19.53 7.52
N ILE A 325 8.48 20.81 7.63
CA ILE A 325 9.38 21.97 7.47
C ILE A 325 10.64 21.94 8.36
N HIS A 326 10.61 21.21 9.48
CA HIS A 326 11.74 21.10 10.41
C HIS A 326 12.71 19.97 10.07
N VAL A 327 12.44 19.16 9.04
CA VAL A 327 13.34 18.08 8.63
C VAL A 327 14.48 18.69 7.80
N PRO A 328 15.74 18.59 8.23
CA PRO A 328 16.84 19.25 7.52
C PRO A 328 17.04 18.66 6.13
N VAL A 329 17.32 19.53 5.16
CA VAL A 329 17.75 19.12 3.83
C VAL A 329 19.26 18.92 3.87
N ASP A 330 19.70 17.66 3.89
CA ASP A 330 21.12 17.34 3.77
C ASP A 330 21.62 17.68 2.35
N ALA A 331 22.54 18.64 2.27
CA ALA A 331 23.11 19.15 1.03
C ALA A 331 24.35 18.37 0.57
N ASN A 332 24.88 17.43 1.37
CA ASN A 332 26.17 16.78 1.12
C ASN A 332 26.13 15.63 0.09
N TYR A 333 25.11 15.55 -0.78
CA TYR A 333 25.02 14.50 -1.79
C TYR A 333 25.65 14.92 -3.12
N ILE A 334 26.81 14.32 -3.43
CA ILE A 334 27.67 14.62 -4.60
C ILE A 334 27.02 14.24 -5.96
N ASN A 335 25.93 13.47 -5.97
CA ASN A 335 25.29 12.95 -7.19
C ASN A 335 23.97 13.67 -7.55
N ALA A 336 23.84 14.97 -7.25
CA ALA A 336 22.68 15.78 -7.61
C ALA A 336 22.60 16.00 -9.13
N ILE A 337 21.54 15.51 -9.79
CA ILE A 337 21.48 15.49 -11.27
C ILE A 337 20.87 16.77 -11.86
N VAL A 338 20.11 17.57 -11.11
CA VAL A 338 19.40 18.73 -11.68
C VAL A 338 19.35 19.85 -10.66
N SER A 339 19.65 21.07 -11.08
CA SER A 339 19.28 22.31 -10.38
C SER A 339 18.37 23.13 -11.29
N SER A 340 17.26 23.61 -10.74
CA SER A 340 16.40 24.58 -11.43
C SER A 340 16.11 25.74 -10.50
N VAL A 341 16.01 26.94 -11.06
CA VAL A 341 15.64 28.16 -10.36
C VAL A 341 14.28 28.61 -10.86
N ALA A 342 13.32 28.67 -9.94
CA ALA A 342 11.98 29.19 -10.18
C ALA A 342 11.70 30.34 -9.22
N GLU A 343 11.02 31.37 -9.73
CA GLU A 343 10.54 32.50 -8.92
C GLU A 343 9.08 32.30 -8.55
N VAL A 344 8.78 32.30 -7.25
CA VAL A 344 7.42 32.05 -6.72
C VAL A 344 6.98 33.15 -5.77
N GLN A 345 5.75 33.62 -5.96
CA GLN A 345 5.08 34.52 -5.04
C GLN A 345 3.94 33.77 -4.34
N LEU A 346 3.94 33.82 -3.01
CA LEU A 346 2.87 33.29 -2.16
C LEU A 346 2.02 34.45 -1.67
N LYS A 347 0.85 34.65 -2.28
CA LYS A 347 -0.11 35.66 -1.83
C LYS A 347 -0.96 35.10 -0.71
N LEU A 348 -0.90 35.73 0.46
CA LEU A 348 -1.75 35.34 1.58
C LEU A 348 -3.18 35.84 1.35
N THR A 349 -4.15 34.93 1.41
CA THR A 349 -5.57 35.27 1.50
C THR A 349 -6.10 34.75 2.82
N THR A 350 -6.78 35.60 3.58
CA THR A 350 -7.38 35.22 4.86
C THR A 350 -8.89 35.19 4.69
N ASN A 351 -9.51 34.05 4.93
CA ASN A 351 -10.97 33.95 5.03
C ASN A 351 -11.33 33.30 6.36
N GLN A 352 -12.12 34.01 7.19
CA GLN A 352 -12.72 33.49 8.43
C GLN A 352 -11.80 32.51 9.23
N GLN A 353 -10.63 33.00 9.66
CA GLN A 353 -9.59 32.27 10.44
C GLN A 353 -8.74 31.24 9.69
N GLN A 354 -8.99 30.96 8.41
CA GLN A 354 -8.09 30.15 7.58
C GLN A 354 -7.16 31.04 6.74
N VAL A 355 -5.85 30.79 6.89
CA VAL A 355 -4.82 31.29 5.96
C VAL A 355 -4.74 30.34 4.78
N ASN A 356 -5.05 30.86 3.60
CA ASN A 356 -4.87 30.23 2.31
C ASN A 356 -3.77 30.96 1.54
N PHE A 357 -3.20 30.28 0.54
CA PHE A 357 -2.25 30.91 -0.37
C PHE A 357 -2.66 30.68 -1.81
N GLU A 358 -2.41 31.69 -2.63
CA GLU A 358 -2.35 31.57 -4.07
C GLU A 358 -0.88 31.56 -4.48
N ILE A 359 -0.46 30.51 -5.18
CA ILE A 359 0.91 30.38 -5.72
C ILE A 359 0.92 30.97 -7.13
N GLU A 360 1.65 32.06 -7.31
CA GLU A 360 1.92 32.64 -8.61
C GLU A 360 3.38 32.36 -9.01
N VAL A 361 3.59 31.64 -10.12
CA VAL A 361 4.92 31.35 -10.67
C VAL A 361 5.22 32.35 -11.77
N LYS A 362 6.21 33.22 -11.55
CA LYS A 362 6.50 34.32 -12.50
C LYS A 362 7.37 33.89 -13.67
N ARG A 363 8.24 32.87 -13.49
CA ARG A 363 9.12 32.34 -14.55
C ARG A 363 9.39 30.84 -14.34
N PRO A 364 8.75 29.94 -15.11
CA PRO A 364 9.08 28.52 -15.07
C PRO A 364 10.23 28.24 -16.04
N SER A 365 11.47 28.41 -15.60
CA SER A 365 12.63 27.82 -16.29
C SER A 365 13.13 26.63 -15.49
N ILE A 366 12.39 25.51 -15.56
CA ILE A 366 12.94 24.22 -15.15
C ILE A 366 13.88 23.76 -16.27
N ALA A 367 15.13 24.21 -16.21
CA ALA A 367 16.18 23.62 -17.02
C ALA A 367 16.56 22.28 -16.38
N ILE A 368 16.10 21.17 -16.95
CA ILE A 368 16.65 19.85 -16.61
C ILE A 368 18.04 19.80 -17.24
N LEU A 369 19.07 20.11 -16.46
CA LEU A 369 20.45 19.82 -16.85
C LEU A 369 20.58 18.29 -16.86
N ARG A 370 20.58 17.68 -18.05
CA ARG A 370 20.95 16.27 -18.18
C ARG A 370 22.48 16.22 -18.10
N GLY A 371 22.99 15.70 -16.98
CA GLY A 371 24.39 15.28 -16.86
C GLY A 371 24.67 14.04 -17.68
#